data_AF-A0A2Z6M5F0-F1
#
_entry.id   AF-A0A2Z6M5F0-F1
#
_cell.length_a   1.000
_cell.length_b   1.000
_cell.length_c   1.000
_cell.angle_alpha   90.00
_cell.angle_beta   90.00
_cell.angle_gamma   90.00
#
_symmetry.space_group_name_H-M   'P 1'
#
loop_
_entity.id
_entity.type
_entity.pdbx_description
1 polymer ?
#
loop_
_entity_poly.entity_id
_entity_poly.type
_entity_poly.pdbx_seq_one_letter_code
_entity_poly.pdbx_strand_id
1 'polypeptide(L)'
;MQNGVRALMLDTYDYKGDIWLCHSFKGKCHDFTAFEPAIDALKEVENFLSANPSEIVTLILEDYVEAPNGLTNVFKASGLMKYWFPVSNMPKDGKDWPLVKDIVVKNHRLVVFGSQKNKEQNGKDGMVQGKCPKREDSSALNDRSKSLVLVNHFRTIPIQQATCKDNSKDLINMLSTCYAMAGNRWANFVAVDYYKRSDGGGPFQAVDMLNGKLMCGCDDVHACVVSTN
;
A
#
# COMPACT_ATOMS: atom_id res chain seq x y z
N MET A 1 2.52 6.42 -11.93
CA MET A 1 3.40 6.69 -10.77
C MET A 1 4.00 8.11 -10.72
N GLN A 2 3.79 8.94 -11.75
CA GLN A 2 4.39 10.28 -11.86
C GLN A 2 3.93 11.30 -10.81
N ASN A 3 2.79 11.07 -10.14
CA ASN A 3 2.22 12.02 -9.18
C ASN A 3 2.62 11.71 -7.72
N GLY A 4 3.81 11.13 -7.48
CA GLY A 4 4.30 10.88 -6.12
C GLY A 4 3.78 9.61 -5.41
N VAL A 5 2.85 8.85 -6.01
CA VAL A 5 2.42 7.54 -5.46
C VAL A 5 3.60 6.57 -5.47
N ARG A 6 3.87 5.92 -4.33
CA ARG A 6 4.98 4.95 -4.14
C ARG A 6 4.55 3.59 -3.58
N ALA A 7 3.25 3.41 -3.31
CA ALA A 7 2.68 2.12 -2.96
C ALA A 7 1.48 1.82 -3.85
N LEU A 8 1.37 0.57 -4.33
CA LEU A 8 0.23 0.09 -5.10
C LEU A 8 -0.38 -1.10 -4.36
N MET A 9 -1.71 -1.10 -4.18
CA MET A 9 -2.45 -2.25 -3.69
C MET A 9 -3.08 -2.95 -4.89
N LEU A 10 -2.79 -4.24 -5.07
CA LEU A 10 -3.15 -5.01 -6.26
C LEU A 10 -3.73 -6.35 -5.86
N ASP A 11 -4.89 -6.69 -6.42
CA ASP A 11 -5.51 -7.98 -6.18
C ASP A 11 -5.13 -8.93 -7.33
N THR A 12 -4.43 -10.02 -7.03
CA THR A 12 -3.86 -10.93 -8.03
C THR A 12 -4.56 -12.28 -8.02
N TYR A 13 -5.03 -12.73 -9.18
CA TYR A 13 -5.79 -13.99 -9.34
C TYR A 13 -5.24 -14.84 -10.49
N ASP A 14 -5.44 -16.15 -10.39
CA ASP A 14 -5.37 -17.03 -11.56
C ASP A 14 -6.58 -16.78 -12.46
N TYR A 15 -6.33 -16.46 -13.73
CA TYR A 15 -7.40 -16.25 -14.70
C TYR A 15 -6.92 -16.46 -16.13
N LYS A 16 -7.72 -17.17 -16.94
CA LYS A 16 -7.44 -17.47 -18.36
C LYS A 16 -6.03 -18.08 -18.60
N GLY A 17 -5.52 -18.84 -17.63
CA GLY A 17 -4.20 -19.49 -17.72
C GLY A 17 -3.02 -18.62 -17.32
N ASP A 18 -3.24 -17.38 -16.90
CA ASP A 18 -2.22 -16.41 -16.49
C ASP A 18 -2.57 -15.75 -15.13
N ILE A 19 -1.71 -14.86 -14.65
CA ILE A 19 -1.95 -14.03 -13.47
C ILE A 19 -2.58 -12.70 -13.89
N TRP A 20 -3.71 -12.34 -13.30
CA TRP A 20 -4.48 -11.16 -13.64
C TRP A 20 -4.72 -10.26 -12.43
N LEU A 21 -4.84 -8.96 -12.71
CA LEU A 21 -5.41 -7.99 -11.79
C LEU A 21 -6.94 -8.06 -11.88
N CYS A 22 -7.60 -8.26 -10.76
CA CYS A 22 -9.04 -8.52 -10.75
C CYS A 22 -9.65 -8.08 -9.43
N HIS A 23 -10.76 -7.36 -9.46
CA HIS A 23 -11.46 -6.99 -8.23
C HIS A 23 -12.73 -7.84 -8.10
N SER A 24 -12.62 -8.96 -7.38
CA SER A 24 -13.59 -10.06 -7.46
C SER A 24 -13.97 -10.62 -6.09
N PHE A 25 -14.68 -11.75 -6.10
CA PHE A 25 -15.20 -12.42 -4.91
C PHE A 25 -15.13 -13.94 -5.05
N LYS A 26 -15.32 -14.64 -3.94
CA LYS A 26 -15.08 -16.07 -3.72
C LYS A 26 -13.71 -16.59 -4.21
N GLY A 27 -12.67 -15.77 -4.15
CA GLY A 27 -11.31 -16.11 -4.56
C GLY A 27 -11.20 -16.45 -6.06
N LYS A 28 -12.13 -15.97 -6.90
CA LYS A 28 -12.17 -16.27 -8.33
C LYS A 28 -12.30 -15.01 -9.15
N CYS A 29 -11.54 -14.92 -10.24
CA CYS A 29 -11.71 -13.85 -11.22
C CYS A 29 -12.75 -14.24 -12.28
N HIS A 30 -13.51 -13.25 -12.76
CA HIS A 30 -14.57 -13.40 -13.77
C HIS A 30 -14.38 -12.37 -14.90
N ASP A 31 -14.97 -12.60 -16.08
CA ASP A 31 -14.78 -11.70 -17.23
C ASP A 31 -15.17 -10.25 -16.93
N PHE A 32 -16.18 -10.04 -16.08
CA PHE A 32 -16.67 -8.71 -15.72
C PHE A 32 -15.90 -8.06 -14.53
N THR A 33 -15.06 -8.83 -13.83
CA THR A 33 -14.22 -8.33 -12.71
C THR A 33 -12.74 -8.23 -13.09
N ALA A 34 -12.33 -8.86 -14.19
CA ALA A 34 -10.98 -8.81 -14.73
C ALA A 34 -10.66 -7.40 -15.25
N PHE A 35 -9.51 -6.87 -14.84
CA PHE A 35 -9.01 -5.60 -15.34
C PHE A 35 -8.00 -5.82 -16.47
N GLU A 36 -6.84 -6.39 -16.16
CA GLU A 36 -5.78 -6.67 -17.13
C GLU A 36 -4.83 -7.78 -16.63
N PRO A 37 -4.00 -8.37 -17.51
CA PRO A 37 -2.92 -9.26 -17.10
C PRO A 37 -1.94 -8.54 -16.17
N ALA A 38 -1.56 -9.18 -15.05
CA ALA A 38 -0.66 -8.58 -14.07
C ALA A 38 0.72 -8.23 -14.65
N ILE A 39 1.16 -8.94 -15.69
CA ILE A 39 2.42 -8.67 -16.38
C ILE A 39 2.50 -7.26 -16.95
N ASP A 40 1.38 -6.68 -17.39
CA ASP A 40 1.37 -5.37 -18.04
C ASP A 40 1.58 -4.26 -17.00
N ALA A 41 0.81 -4.28 -15.90
CA ALA A 41 1.00 -3.39 -14.76
C ALA A 41 2.41 -3.51 -14.15
N LEU A 42 2.93 -4.73 -14.01
CA LEU A 42 4.27 -4.96 -13.45
C LEU A 42 5.38 -4.42 -14.38
N LYS A 43 5.19 -4.48 -15.70
CA LYS A 43 6.11 -3.82 -16.64
C LYS A 43 6.06 -2.29 -16.53
N GLU A 44 4.91 -1.69 -16.23
CA GLU A 44 4.85 -0.25 -15.94
C GLU A 44 5.68 0.11 -14.71
N VAL A 45 5.62 -0.71 -13.66
CA VAL A 45 6.45 -0.53 -12.45
C VAL A 45 7.94 -0.70 -12.79
N GLU A 46 8.30 -1.69 -13.60
CA GLU A 46 9.68 -1.89 -14.02
C GLU A 46 10.20 -0.69 -14.81
N ASN A 47 9.44 -0.23 -15.80
CA ASN A 47 9.76 0.96 -16.59
C ASN A 47 9.96 2.19 -15.69
N PHE A 48 9.10 2.37 -14.69
CA PHE A 48 9.23 3.47 -13.72
C PHE A 48 10.51 3.36 -12.88
N LEU A 49 10.80 2.20 -12.30
CA LEU A 49 12.00 1.97 -11.49
C LEU A 49 13.29 2.10 -12.32
N SER A 50 13.25 1.68 -13.58
CA SER A 50 14.35 1.82 -14.54
C SER A 50 14.63 3.29 -14.86
N ALA A 51 13.59 4.07 -15.14
CA ALA A 51 13.70 5.49 -15.44
C ALA A 51 14.04 6.36 -14.22
N ASN A 52 13.76 5.88 -13.00
CA ASN A 52 13.92 6.65 -11.77
C ASN A 52 14.80 5.89 -10.76
N PRO A 53 16.13 5.99 -10.83
CA PRO A 53 17.05 5.13 -10.08
C PRO A 53 17.04 5.36 -8.57
N SER A 54 16.55 6.51 -8.10
CA SER A 54 16.45 6.84 -6.67
C SER A 54 15.10 6.46 -6.05
N GLU A 55 14.15 6.01 -6.86
CA GLU A 55 12.79 5.73 -6.40
C GLU A 55 12.64 4.30 -5.88
N ILE A 56 11.81 4.16 -4.84
CA ILE A 56 11.41 2.88 -4.24
C ILE A 56 9.91 2.70 -4.46
N VAL A 57 9.50 1.49 -4.81
CA VAL A 57 8.09 1.12 -4.98
C VAL A 57 7.73 -0.02 -4.05
N THR A 58 6.59 0.11 -3.38
CA THR A 58 5.99 -0.95 -2.58
C THR A 58 4.78 -1.52 -3.30
N LEU A 59 4.71 -2.84 -3.43
CA LEU A 59 3.51 -3.56 -3.87
C LEU A 59 2.89 -4.24 -2.66
N ILE A 60 1.58 -4.05 -2.49
CA ILE A 60 0.78 -4.71 -1.45
C ILE A 60 -0.21 -5.60 -2.21
N LEU A 61 0.06 -6.90 -2.22
CA LEU A 61 -0.70 -7.86 -2.99
C LEU A 61 -1.80 -8.47 -2.13
N GLU A 62 -3.03 -8.40 -2.61
CA GLU A 62 -4.09 -9.30 -2.16
C GLU A 62 -4.00 -10.58 -3.00
N ASP A 63 -3.34 -11.60 -2.44
CA ASP A 63 -2.91 -12.77 -3.21
C ASP A 63 -3.94 -13.91 -3.19
N TYR A 64 -4.60 -14.09 -4.34
CA TYR A 64 -5.51 -15.19 -4.63
C TYR A 64 -4.93 -16.21 -5.63
N VAL A 65 -3.64 -16.11 -5.97
CA VAL A 65 -2.97 -17.01 -6.93
C VAL A 65 -2.76 -18.39 -6.30
N GLU A 66 -3.19 -19.44 -6.99
CA GLU A 66 -2.99 -20.85 -6.65
C GLU A 66 -1.92 -21.51 -7.51
N ALA A 67 -1.73 -21.03 -8.73
CA ALA A 67 -0.77 -21.59 -9.67
C ALA A 67 0.62 -21.67 -9.02
N PRO A 68 1.26 -22.86 -9.01
CA PRO A 68 2.59 -23.01 -8.43
C PRO A 68 3.58 -22.02 -9.05
N ASN A 69 4.20 -21.19 -8.20
CA ASN A 69 5.12 -20.13 -8.59
C ASN A 69 4.51 -19.03 -9.50
N GLY A 70 3.19 -18.89 -9.57
CA GLY A 70 2.52 -17.92 -10.44
C GLY A 70 3.06 -16.49 -10.27
N LEU A 71 3.05 -15.97 -9.04
CA LEU A 71 3.63 -14.65 -8.73
C LEU A 71 5.13 -14.58 -9.04
N THR A 72 5.91 -15.58 -8.61
CA THR A 72 7.36 -15.63 -8.89
C THR A 72 7.65 -15.56 -10.39
N ASN A 73 6.88 -16.26 -11.21
CA ASN A 73 7.05 -16.31 -12.66
C ASN A 73 6.72 -14.96 -13.30
N VAL A 74 5.61 -14.31 -12.91
CA VAL A 74 5.25 -13.00 -13.46
C VAL A 74 6.21 -11.88 -13.01
N PHE A 75 6.74 -11.93 -11.78
CA PHE A 75 7.79 -11.01 -11.34
C PHE A 75 9.12 -11.20 -12.09
N LYS A 76 9.48 -12.44 -12.42
CA LYS A 76 10.64 -12.72 -13.30
C LYS A 76 10.40 -12.20 -14.71
N ALA A 77 9.24 -12.49 -15.28
CA ALA A 77 8.88 -12.10 -16.65
C ALA A 77 8.79 -10.58 -16.83
N SER A 78 8.37 -9.84 -15.79
CA SER A 78 8.35 -8.37 -15.81
C SER A 78 9.74 -7.75 -15.67
N GLY A 79 10.76 -8.50 -15.26
CA GLY A 79 12.11 -7.98 -15.03
C GLY A 79 12.30 -7.31 -13.65
N LEU A 80 11.28 -7.34 -12.79
CA LEU A 80 11.28 -6.68 -11.48
C LEU A 80 12.21 -7.34 -10.44
N MET A 81 12.57 -8.61 -10.64
CA MET A 81 13.42 -9.34 -9.68
C MET A 81 14.77 -8.67 -9.40
N LYS A 82 15.31 -7.89 -10.34
CA LYS A 82 16.57 -7.13 -10.14
C LYS A 82 16.45 -6.00 -9.11
N TYR A 83 15.22 -5.58 -8.78
CA TYR A 83 14.91 -4.56 -7.78
C TYR A 83 14.47 -5.15 -6.44
N TRP A 84 14.30 -6.47 -6.35
CA TRP A 84 13.63 -7.13 -5.24
C TRP A 84 14.32 -6.87 -3.90
N PHE A 85 13.57 -6.36 -2.92
CA PHE A 85 14.03 -6.24 -1.55
C PHE A 85 14.04 -7.62 -0.87
N PRO A 86 15.20 -8.15 -0.43
CA PRO A 86 15.28 -9.49 0.13
C PRO A 86 14.45 -9.64 1.41
N VAL A 87 13.63 -10.69 1.46
CA VAL A 87 12.81 -11.00 2.65
C VAL A 87 13.68 -11.23 3.89
N SER A 88 14.86 -11.82 3.73
CA SER A 88 15.84 -12.01 4.82
C SER A 88 16.31 -10.69 5.44
N ASN A 89 16.21 -9.59 4.71
CA ASN A 89 16.62 -8.26 5.15
C ASN A 89 15.43 -7.43 5.67
N MET A 90 14.20 -7.96 5.62
CA MET A 90 13.06 -7.30 6.21
C MET A 90 13.21 -7.30 7.74
N PRO A 91 12.92 -6.19 8.42
CA PRO A 91 13.06 -6.13 9.86
C PRO A 91 12.13 -7.11 10.57
N LYS A 92 12.62 -7.66 11.66
CA LYS A 92 11.88 -8.56 12.56
C LYS A 92 11.75 -7.90 13.93
N ASP A 93 10.70 -8.26 14.66
CA ASP A 93 10.49 -7.86 16.05
C ASP A 93 10.53 -6.34 16.26
N GLY A 94 9.89 -5.60 15.34
CA GLY A 94 9.75 -4.15 15.44
C GLY A 94 11.01 -3.34 15.14
N LYS A 95 12.10 -3.98 14.69
CA LYS A 95 13.34 -3.29 14.31
C LYS A 95 13.12 -2.34 13.14
N ASP A 96 14.03 -1.37 13.03
CA ASP A 96 14.00 -0.37 11.97
C ASP A 96 14.31 -0.98 10.60
N TRP A 97 13.70 -0.39 9.57
CA TRP A 97 14.04 -0.66 8.18
C TRP A 97 15.41 -0.06 7.83
N PRO A 98 16.14 -0.65 6.87
CA PRO A 98 17.34 -0.03 6.34
C PRO A 98 17.05 1.39 5.84
N LEU A 99 18.06 2.27 5.91
CA LEU A 99 17.93 3.62 5.41
C LEU A 99 17.61 3.61 3.91
N VAL A 100 16.76 4.53 3.46
CA VAL A 100 16.40 4.69 2.04
C VAL A 100 17.63 4.75 1.14
N LYS A 101 18.68 5.48 1.57
CA LYS A 101 19.96 5.55 0.84
C LYS A 101 20.59 4.18 0.59
N ASP A 102 20.53 3.28 1.58
CA ASP A 102 21.14 1.95 1.49
C ASP A 102 20.28 1.02 0.63
N ILE A 103 18.95 1.18 0.69
CA ILE A 103 18.00 0.47 -0.18
C ILE A 103 18.26 0.83 -1.64
N VAL A 104 18.42 2.13 -1.94
CA VAL A 104 18.71 2.63 -3.28
C VAL A 104 20.08 2.18 -3.78
N VAL A 105 21.14 2.33 -2.97
CA VAL A 105 22.51 1.93 -3.34
C VAL A 105 22.60 0.44 -3.65
N LYS A 106 21.87 -0.40 -2.92
CA LYS A 106 21.82 -1.86 -3.16
C LYS A 106 20.84 -2.26 -4.27
N ASN A 107 20.17 -1.30 -4.90
CA ASN A 107 19.11 -1.51 -5.87
C ASN A 107 17.95 -2.40 -5.37
N HIS A 108 17.70 -2.45 -4.06
CA HIS A 108 16.61 -3.21 -3.44
C HIS A 108 15.28 -2.41 -3.44
N ARG A 109 14.97 -1.79 -4.56
CA ARG A 109 13.97 -0.71 -4.68
C ARG A 109 12.53 -1.18 -4.88
N LEU A 110 12.27 -2.48 -4.83
CA LEU A 110 10.93 -3.07 -4.88
C LEU A 110 10.66 -3.84 -3.58
N VAL A 111 9.75 -3.34 -2.76
CA VAL A 111 9.27 -4.03 -1.55
C VAL A 111 7.92 -4.67 -1.85
N VAL A 112 7.73 -5.95 -1.55
CA VAL A 112 6.48 -6.66 -1.81
C VAL A 112 5.94 -7.27 -0.52
N PHE A 113 4.71 -6.93 -0.19
CA PHE A 113 3.91 -7.55 0.85
C PHE A 113 2.77 -8.34 0.20
N GLY A 114 2.40 -9.49 0.76
CA GLY A 114 1.27 -10.29 0.30
C GLY A 114 0.39 -10.71 1.47
N SER A 115 -0.93 -10.74 1.27
CA SER A 115 -1.88 -11.38 2.18
C SER A 115 -2.02 -12.87 1.86
N GLN A 116 -2.59 -13.66 2.78
CA GLN A 116 -2.94 -15.06 2.50
C GLN A 116 -4.41 -15.22 2.13
N LYS A 117 -4.64 -15.99 1.06
CA LYS A 117 -5.88 -16.36 0.36
C LYS A 117 -7.17 -16.63 1.16
N ASN A 118 -7.11 -17.02 2.43
CA ASN A 118 -8.25 -17.71 3.06
C ASN A 118 -9.42 -16.83 3.52
N LYS A 119 -9.35 -15.50 3.40
CA LYS A 119 -10.27 -14.63 4.14
C LYS A 119 -10.60 -13.39 3.34
N GLU A 120 -11.52 -13.56 2.38
CA GLU A 120 -12.15 -12.44 1.69
C GLU A 120 -12.69 -11.46 2.72
N GLN A 121 -12.18 -10.24 2.71
CA GLN A 121 -12.77 -9.17 3.49
C GLN A 121 -13.20 -8.06 2.57
N ASN A 122 -14.52 -7.85 2.57
CA ASN A 122 -15.12 -6.71 1.93
C ASN A 122 -14.45 -5.44 2.50
N GLY A 123 -13.84 -4.61 1.66
CA GLY A 123 -13.34 -3.26 2.01
C GLY A 123 -14.34 -2.33 2.73
N LYS A 124 -15.58 -2.75 2.99
CA LYS A 124 -16.56 -2.08 3.85
C LYS A 124 -16.08 -1.93 5.29
N ASP A 125 -15.16 -2.76 5.75
CA ASP A 125 -14.68 -2.68 7.12
C ASP A 125 -13.73 -1.49 7.32
N GLY A 126 -12.97 -1.05 6.32
CA GLY A 126 -11.92 -0.03 6.50
C GLY A 126 -12.41 1.37 6.91
N MET A 127 -13.66 1.74 6.59
CA MET A 127 -14.19 3.10 6.79
C MET A 127 -15.29 3.19 7.85
N VAL A 128 -15.11 2.52 8.99
CA VAL A 128 -16.04 2.59 10.11
C VAL A 128 -15.69 3.77 11.02
N GLN A 129 -16.58 4.75 11.13
CA GLN A 129 -16.35 5.94 11.95
C GLN A 129 -15.97 5.58 13.40
N GLY A 130 -14.87 6.16 13.89
CA GLY A 130 -14.37 5.96 15.25
C GLY A 130 -13.76 4.58 15.53
N LYS A 131 -13.65 3.71 14.52
CA LYS A 131 -12.96 2.42 14.63
C LYS A 131 -11.84 2.35 13.59
N CYS A 132 -10.82 1.58 13.92
CA CYS A 132 -9.81 1.15 12.96
C CYS A 132 -9.78 -0.38 12.97
N PRO A 133 -10.67 -1.04 12.21
CA PRO A 133 -10.70 -2.49 12.20
C PRO A 133 -9.45 -3.03 11.49
N LYS A 134 -8.89 -4.07 12.09
CA LYS A 134 -7.80 -4.82 11.47
C LYS A 134 -8.37 -5.78 10.43
N ARG A 135 -7.60 -6.07 9.38
CA ARG A 135 -7.89 -7.23 8.55
C ARG A 135 -7.73 -8.52 9.36
N GLU A 136 -8.41 -9.58 8.96
CA GLU A 136 -8.40 -10.84 9.72
C GLU A 136 -7.00 -11.45 9.80
N ASP A 137 -6.24 -11.36 8.71
CA ASP A 137 -4.86 -11.83 8.55
C ASP A 137 -3.80 -10.87 9.15
N SER A 138 -4.21 -9.66 9.52
CA SER A 138 -3.33 -8.71 10.19
C SER A 138 -3.16 -9.02 11.68
N SER A 139 -1.93 -8.79 12.18
CA SER A 139 -1.66 -8.63 13.61
C SER A 139 -2.58 -7.57 14.24
N ALA A 140 -2.70 -7.59 15.57
CA ALA A 140 -3.30 -6.48 16.30
C ALA A 140 -2.60 -5.16 15.92
N LEU A 141 -3.34 -4.06 15.76
CA LEU A 141 -2.76 -2.79 15.29
C LEU A 141 -1.68 -2.22 16.23
N ASN A 142 -1.76 -2.52 17.52
CA ASN A 142 -0.80 -2.12 18.53
C ASN A 142 0.35 -3.14 18.72
N ASP A 143 0.44 -4.17 17.88
CA ASP A 143 1.53 -5.15 17.88
C ASP A 143 2.85 -4.48 17.45
N ARG A 144 3.70 -4.19 18.42
CA ARG A 144 4.99 -3.53 18.18
C ARG A 144 6.03 -4.44 17.54
N SER A 145 5.79 -5.75 17.41
CA SER A 145 6.65 -6.64 16.62
C SER A 145 6.57 -6.34 15.12
N LYS A 146 5.52 -5.62 14.67
CA LYS A 146 5.39 -5.11 13.30
C LYS A 146 5.88 -3.68 13.24
N SER A 147 6.90 -3.39 12.44
CA SER A 147 7.46 -2.04 12.32
C SER A 147 6.63 -1.10 11.46
N LEU A 148 5.77 -1.64 10.59
CA LEU A 148 4.96 -0.86 9.66
C LEU A 148 3.46 -0.93 10.01
N VAL A 149 2.76 0.17 9.77
CA VAL A 149 1.31 0.30 9.86
C VAL A 149 0.74 0.69 8.48
N LEU A 150 -0.24 -0.08 8.02
CA LEU A 150 -1.02 0.19 6.81
C LEU A 150 -2.46 0.49 7.21
N VAL A 151 -3.00 1.60 6.71
CA VAL A 151 -4.42 1.96 6.81
C VAL A 151 -5.09 1.81 5.45
N ASN A 152 -6.15 1.02 5.40
CA ASN A 152 -7.00 0.88 4.22
C ASN A 152 -8.21 1.81 4.35
N HIS A 153 -8.31 2.82 3.49
CA HIS A 153 -9.38 3.80 3.50
C HIS A 153 -10.01 3.93 2.10
N PHE A 154 -10.80 2.92 1.74
CA PHE A 154 -11.47 2.84 0.45
C PHE A 154 -12.73 2.00 0.53
N ARG A 155 -13.60 2.09 -0.49
CA ARG A 155 -14.85 1.32 -0.55
C ARG A 155 -14.58 -0.01 -1.21
N THR A 156 -15.35 -1.05 -0.88
CA THR A 156 -15.33 -2.29 -1.68
C THR A 156 -15.73 -2.04 -3.13
N ILE A 157 -16.70 -1.15 -3.38
CA ILE A 157 -17.05 -0.77 -4.74
C ILE A 157 -16.51 0.64 -4.95
N PRO A 158 -15.51 0.83 -5.81
CA PRO A 158 -14.86 2.12 -5.98
C PRO A 158 -15.80 3.09 -6.71
N ILE A 159 -16.46 3.97 -5.97
CA ILE A 159 -17.40 4.96 -6.52
C ILE A 159 -16.71 6.33 -6.55
N GLN A 160 -16.31 6.75 -7.75
CA GLN A 160 -15.55 7.99 -7.98
C GLN A 160 -16.17 9.24 -7.33
N GLN A 161 -17.50 9.37 -7.36
CA GLN A 161 -18.19 10.52 -6.74
C GLN A 161 -18.07 10.52 -5.21
N ALA A 162 -18.19 9.35 -4.59
CA ALA A 162 -18.08 9.22 -3.14
C ALA A 162 -16.63 9.47 -2.67
N THR A 163 -15.65 9.06 -3.48
CA THR A 163 -14.23 9.20 -3.17
C THR A 163 -13.80 10.65 -2.95
N CYS A 164 -14.43 11.64 -3.59
CA CYS A 164 -14.16 13.05 -3.30
C CYS A 164 -14.37 13.40 -1.83
N LYS A 165 -15.39 12.81 -1.19
CA LYS A 165 -15.63 12.98 0.25
C LYS A 165 -14.70 12.09 1.07
N ASP A 166 -14.62 10.81 0.70
CA ASP A 166 -13.87 9.81 1.46
C ASP A 166 -12.40 10.22 1.62
N ASN A 167 -11.76 10.70 0.55
CA ASN A 167 -10.35 11.06 0.53
C ASN A 167 -10.02 12.43 1.13
N SER A 168 -11.00 13.11 1.73
CA SER A 168 -10.85 14.47 2.24
C SER A 168 -10.74 14.47 3.76
N LYS A 169 -11.59 15.21 4.47
CA LYS A 169 -11.58 15.24 5.94
C LYS A 169 -11.77 13.86 6.57
N ASP A 170 -12.55 12.98 5.94
CA ASP A 170 -12.83 11.64 6.43
C ASP A 170 -11.54 10.78 6.50
N LEU A 171 -10.64 10.94 5.54
CA LEU A 171 -9.32 10.29 5.52
C LEU A 171 -8.43 10.73 6.71
N ILE A 172 -8.33 12.03 6.96
CA ILE A 172 -7.54 12.57 8.08
C ILE A 172 -8.09 12.10 9.43
N ASN A 173 -9.41 12.08 9.57
CA ASN A 173 -10.07 11.57 10.77
C ASN A 173 -9.79 10.07 10.98
N MET A 174 -9.81 9.27 9.91
CA MET A 174 -9.50 7.85 9.97
C MET A 174 -8.05 7.62 10.40
N LEU A 175 -7.09 8.36 9.81
CA LEU A 175 -5.68 8.27 10.20
C LEU A 175 -5.46 8.59 11.69
N SER A 176 -6.15 9.60 12.22
CA SER A 176 -6.10 9.96 13.64
C SER A 176 -6.74 8.90 14.54
N THR A 177 -7.84 8.29 14.09
CA THR A 177 -8.50 7.17 14.78
C THR A 177 -7.56 5.95 14.83
N CYS A 178 -6.98 5.59 13.70
CA CYS A 178 -6.04 4.48 13.58
C CYS A 178 -4.76 4.71 14.39
N TYR A 179 -4.26 5.95 14.50
CA TYR A 179 -3.13 6.30 15.36
C TYR A 179 -3.37 5.90 16.82
N ALA A 180 -4.54 6.25 17.37
CA ALA A 180 -4.90 5.89 18.75
C ALA A 180 -5.00 4.36 18.92
N MET A 181 -5.64 3.67 17.96
CA MET A 181 -5.82 2.22 17.98
C MET A 181 -4.52 1.43 17.76
N ALA A 182 -3.55 2.01 17.04
CA ALA A 182 -2.23 1.45 16.81
C ALA A 182 -1.25 1.68 17.97
N GLY A 183 -1.75 2.10 19.15
CA GLY A 183 -0.92 2.33 20.32
C GLY A 183 0.00 3.54 20.15
N ASN A 184 -0.54 4.64 19.62
CA ASN A 184 0.16 5.90 19.35
C ASN A 184 1.25 5.76 18.29
N ARG A 185 0.92 5.09 17.17
CA ARG A 185 1.80 4.90 16.01
C ARG A 185 1.12 5.40 14.75
N TRP A 186 1.75 6.33 14.06
CA TRP A 186 1.23 6.83 12.79
C TRP A 186 1.41 5.81 11.68
N ALA A 187 0.51 5.85 10.70
CA ALA A 187 0.57 4.97 9.54
C ALA A 187 1.80 5.26 8.68
N ASN A 188 2.42 4.21 8.15
CA ASN A 188 3.49 4.32 7.14
C ASN A 188 2.91 4.27 5.72
N PHE A 189 1.79 3.57 5.56
CA PHE A 189 1.06 3.47 4.31
C PHE A 189 -0.41 3.80 4.51
N VAL A 190 -0.99 4.47 3.53
CA VAL A 190 -2.43 4.66 3.42
C VAL A 190 -2.87 4.31 2.00
N ALA A 191 -3.82 3.38 1.89
CA ALA A 191 -4.40 2.96 0.62
C ALA A 191 -5.76 3.64 0.45
N VAL A 192 -6.02 4.19 -0.74
CA VAL A 192 -7.24 4.92 -1.09
C VAL A 192 -7.66 4.61 -2.53
N ASP A 193 -8.96 4.72 -2.80
CA ASP A 193 -9.47 4.74 -4.18
C ASP A 193 -9.19 6.11 -4.83
N TYR A 194 -9.05 6.14 -6.16
CA TYR A 194 -8.91 7.35 -6.98
C TYR A 194 -8.10 8.48 -6.33
N TYR A 195 -6.81 8.24 -6.01
CA TYR A 195 -5.95 9.13 -5.22
C TYR A 195 -5.91 10.62 -5.62
N LYS A 196 -6.35 10.97 -6.84
CA LYS A 196 -6.45 12.37 -7.32
C LYS A 196 -7.77 13.07 -6.94
N ARG A 197 -8.71 12.37 -6.34
CA ARG A 197 -10.06 12.87 -6.03
C ARG A 197 -10.15 13.25 -4.56
N SER A 198 -10.53 14.50 -4.30
CA SER A 198 -10.75 15.11 -2.98
C SER A 198 -11.48 16.44 -3.17
N ASP A 199 -11.93 17.06 -2.07
CA ASP A 199 -12.47 18.43 -2.03
C ASP A 199 -11.40 19.50 -1.66
N GLY A 200 -10.14 19.06 -1.53
CA GLY A 200 -9.00 19.87 -1.11
C GLY A 200 -7.69 19.08 -1.22
N GLY A 201 -6.79 19.23 -0.24
CA GLY A 201 -5.45 18.62 -0.25
C GLY A 201 -5.43 17.08 -0.32
N GLY A 202 -6.48 16.44 0.17
CA GLY A 202 -6.77 15.03 -0.12
C GLY A 202 -5.69 14.04 0.35
N PRO A 203 -5.44 12.97 -0.42
CA PRO A 203 -4.42 11.97 -0.07
C PRO A 203 -3.00 12.54 0.02
N PHE A 204 -2.69 13.60 -0.72
CA PHE A 204 -1.37 14.25 -0.64
C PHE A 204 -1.18 14.98 0.70
N GLN A 205 -2.18 15.76 1.13
CA GLN A 205 -2.18 16.36 2.46
C GLN A 205 -2.12 15.30 3.57
N ALA A 206 -2.80 14.16 3.39
CA ALA A 206 -2.74 13.07 4.35
C ALA A 206 -1.31 12.51 4.49
N VAL A 207 -0.58 12.36 3.38
CA VAL A 207 0.82 11.92 3.39
C VAL A 207 1.73 12.99 4.02
N ASP A 208 1.52 14.27 3.72
CA ASP A 208 2.28 15.37 4.34
C ASP A 208 2.09 15.41 5.86
N MET A 209 0.85 15.21 6.33
CA MET A 209 0.55 15.08 7.75
C MET A 209 1.26 13.87 8.37
N LEU A 210 1.15 12.68 7.76
CA LEU A 210 1.81 11.47 8.28
C LEU A 210 3.33 11.66 8.37
N ASN A 211 3.94 12.24 7.33
CA ASN A 211 5.37 12.54 7.31
C ASN A 211 5.76 13.57 8.38
N GLY A 212 4.98 14.65 8.56
CA GLY A 212 5.20 15.63 9.63
C GLY A 212 5.13 15.00 11.01
N LYS A 213 4.12 14.15 11.24
CA LYS A 213 3.93 13.43 12.49
C LYS A 213 5.05 12.45 12.79
N LEU A 214 5.52 11.72 11.78
CA LEU A 214 6.60 10.74 11.93
C LEU A 214 7.98 11.39 12.13
N MET A 215 8.24 12.52 11.48
CA MET A 215 9.57 13.14 11.50
C MET A 215 9.77 14.18 12.61
N CYS A 216 8.76 15.01 12.89
CA CYS A 216 8.91 16.14 13.81
C CYS A 216 7.69 16.39 14.73
N GLY A 217 6.64 15.57 14.63
CA GLY A 217 5.42 15.70 15.43
C GLY A 217 4.43 16.78 14.93
N CYS A 218 4.77 17.53 13.89
CA CYS A 218 3.91 18.56 13.30
C CYS A 218 2.74 17.96 12.51
N ASP A 219 1.70 18.76 12.27
CA ASP A 219 0.54 18.38 11.44
C ASP A 219 0.83 18.45 9.93
N ASP A 220 2.00 18.95 9.54
CA ASP A 220 2.45 19.09 8.16
C ASP A 220 3.98 18.97 8.12
N VAL A 221 4.50 18.17 7.18
CA VAL A 221 5.93 17.98 6.96
C VAL A 221 6.66 19.28 6.62
N HIS A 222 6.01 20.21 5.93
CA HIS A 222 6.60 21.49 5.56
C HIS A 222 6.90 22.37 6.79
N ALA A 223 6.27 22.10 7.93
CA ALA A 223 6.53 22.77 9.20
C ALA A 223 7.73 22.20 9.97
N CYS A 224 8.26 21.02 9.58
CA CYS A 224 9.40 20.41 10.28
C CYS A 224 10.68 21.25 10.20
N VAL A 225 10.78 22.19 9.26
CA VAL A 225 11.98 23.00 8.99
C VAL A 225 12.09 24.21 9.94
N VAL A 226 11.12 24.43 10.83
CA VAL A 226 11.09 25.63 11.71
C VAL A 226 11.83 25.41 13.04
N SER A 227 12.36 24.22 13.33
CA SER A 227 13.03 23.91 14.60
C SER A 227 14.55 23.76 14.44
N THR A 228 15.22 24.80 13.96
CA THR A 228 16.66 25.00 14.21
C THR A 228 16.87 26.42 14.69
N ASN A 229 16.91 26.59 16.03
CA ASN A 229 17.56 27.72 16.68
C ASN A 229 18.93 27.26 17.18
#